data_AF-A0A1C5L9K7-F1
#
_entry.id   AF-A0A1C5L9K7-F1
#
_cell.length_a   1.000
_cell.length_b   1.000
_cell.length_c   1.000
_cell.angle_alpha   90.00
_cell.angle_beta   90.00
_cell.angle_gamma   90.00
#
_symmetry.space_group_name_H-M   'P 1'
#
loop_
_entity.id
_entity.type
_entity.pdbx_description
1 polymer ?
#
loop_
_entity_poly.entity_id
_entity_poly.type
_entity_poly.pdbx_seq_one_letter_code
_entity_poly.pdbx_strand_id
1 'polypeptide(L)'
;MKTRAEIYGNEAAALLRIVTMYPGLNMQQLLCFHPGKEEIIKTLLSHLQKQGRIFQTDTGGYFPSGWAAKSDNSLIRAAWVLLDFIGQVEYHAPGDFPVKLIFFANGELYEIVYAASGQEALINHALRDDRSGGRRIILVDNPEDIRRIDCPGISGFCTVDAAGQVHYFKKTGGT
;
A
#
# COMPACT_ATOMS: atom_id res chain seq x y z
N MET A 1 30.09 -15.23 -1.82
CA MET A 1 29.91 -14.07 -2.71
C MET A 1 28.78 -14.39 -3.66
N LYS A 2 27.74 -13.55 -3.78
CA LYS A 2 26.65 -13.76 -4.75
C LYS A 2 27.08 -13.24 -6.12
N THR A 3 26.76 -13.96 -7.20
CA THR A 3 27.09 -13.54 -8.57
C THR A 3 26.16 -12.40 -9.03
N ARG A 4 26.57 -11.59 -10.02
CA ARG A 4 25.74 -10.51 -10.56
C ARG A 4 24.38 -11.03 -11.08
N ALA A 5 24.37 -12.23 -11.66
CA ALA A 5 23.16 -12.88 -12.15
C ALA A 5 22.20 -13.27 -11.00
N GLU A 6 22.72 -13.78 -9.88
CA GLU A 6 21.91 -14.10 -8.70
C GLU A 6 21.33 -12.86 -8.04
N ILE A 7 22.08 -11.76 -8.00
CA ILE A 7 21.57 -10.47 -7.49
C ILE A 7 20.42 -9.99 -8.38
N TYR A 8 20.62 -9.97 -9.70
CA TYR A 8 19.60 -9.55 -10.65
C TYR A 8 18.34 -10.45 -10.61
N GLY A 9 18.52 -11.76 -10.46
CA GLY A 9 17.41 -12.71 -10.31
C GLY A 9 16.62 -12.51 -9.02
N ASN A 10 17.30 -12.22 -7.91
CA ASN A 10 16.63 -11.93 -6.63
C ASN A 10 15.83 -10.62 -6.70
N GLU A 11 16.38 -9.57 -7.32
CA GLU A 11 15.65 -8.30 -7.53
C GLU A 11 14.42 -8.49 -8.44
N ALA A 12 14.56 -9.27 -9.52
CA ALA A 12 13.44 -9.60 -10.40
C ALA A 12 12.30 -10.33 -9.66
N ALA A 13 12.65 -11.28 -8.79
CA ALA A 13 11.69 -12.01 -7.98
C ALA A 13 11.04 -11.13 -6.92
N ALA A 14 11.81 -10.24 -6.28
CA ALA A 14 11.29 -9.27 -5.31
C ALA A 14 10.30 -8.31 -5.96
N LEU A 15 10.65 -7.71 -7.11
CA LEU A 15 9.78 -6.81 -7.85
C LEU A 15 8.49 -7.50 -8.30
N LEU A 16 8.58 -8.72 -8.83
CA LEU A 16 7.38 -9.47 -9.20
C LEU A 16 6.49 -9.76 -7.98
N ARG A 17 7.08 -10.07 -6.83
CA ARG A 17 6.34 -10.26 -5.59
C ARG A 17 5.57 -8.99 -5.21
N ILE A 18 6.18 -7.81 -5.32
CA ILE A 18 5.49 -6.53 -5.09
C ILE A 18 4.30 -6.37 -6.05
N VAL A 19 4.49 -6.56 -7.36
CA VAL A 19 3.41 -6.46 -8.36
C VAL A 19 2.29 -7.48 -8.11
N THR A 20 2.63 -8.64 -7.55
CA THR A 20 1.65 -9.69 -7.22
C THR A 20 0.89 -9.37 -5.94
N MET A 21 1.56 -8.87 -4.90
CA MET A 21 0.92 -8.48 -3.64
C MET A 21 0.04 -7.24 -3.83
N TYR A 22 0.49 -6.30 -4.66
CA TYR A 22 -0.16 -5.02 -4.89
C TYR A 22 -0.39 -4.82 -6.40
N PRO A 23 -1.35 -5.54 -6.99
CA PRO A 23 -1.69 -5.37 -8.39
C PRO A 23 -2.25 -3.97 -8.66
N GLY A 24 -1.81 -3.35 -9.76
CA GLY A 24 -2.26 -2.03 -10.19
C GLY A 24 -1.37 -0.87 -9.74
N LEU A 25 -0.30 -1.11 -8.97
CA LEU A 25 0.68 -0.06 -8.65
C LEU A 25 1.28 0.53 -9.93
N ASN A 26 1.48 1.84 -9.93
CA ASN A 26 2.13 2.55 -11.04
C ASN A 26 3.66 2.51 -10.93
N MET A 27 4.35 2.99 -11.96
CA MET A 27 5.81 3.05 -12.01
C MET A 27 6.40 3.77 -10.78
N GLN A 28 5.87 4.94 -10.42
CA GLN A 28 6.41 5.74 -9.32
C GLN A 28 6.35 4.97 -8.00
N GLN A 29 5.24 4.30 -7.71
CA GLN A 29 5.10 3.47 -6.51
C GLN A 29 6.13 2.35 -6.49
N LEU A 30 6.30 1.63 -7.60
CA LEU A 30 7.27 0.56 -7.72
C LEU A 30 8.72 1.05 -7.54
N LEU A 31 9.04 2.25 -8.01
CA LEU A 31 10.34 2.88 -7.75
C LEU A 31 10.52 3.21 -6.26
N CYS A 32 9.49 3.73 -5.59
CA CYS A 32 9.52 4.03 -4.15
C CYS A 32 9.72 2.79 -3.27
N PHE A 33 9.28 1.59 -3.70
CA PHE A 33 9.58 0.33 -3.00
C PHE A 33 11.08 -0.06 -3.07
N HIS A 34 11.83 0.53 -3.98
CA HIS A 34 13.22 0.18 -4.27
C HIS A 34 14.11 1.42 -4.40
N PRO A 35 14.26 2.21 -3.31
CA PRO A 35 15.00 3.47 -3.35
C PRO A 35 16.47 3.24 -3.77
N GLY A 36 16.96 4.06 -4.71
CA GLY A 36 18.32 3.99 -5.23
C GLY A 36 18.56 2.89 -6.28
N LYS A 37 17.51 2.22 -6.76
CA LYS A 37 17.57 1.16 -7.79
C LYS A 37 16.72 1.47 -9.01
N GLU A 38 16.44 2.74 -9.28
CA GLU A 38 15.39 3.16 -10.22
C GLU A 38 15.61 2.61 -11.64
N GLU A 39 16.83 2.72 -12.16
CA GLU A 39 17.18 2.20 -13.49
C GLU A 39 17.14 0.67 -13.56
N ILE A 40 17.52 0.00 -12.46
CA ILE A 40 17.42 -1.46 -12.34
C ILE A 40 15.96 -1.88 -12.39
N ILE A 41 15.08 -1.21 -11.65
CA ILE A 41 13.64 -1.52 -11.62
C ILE A 41 12.99 -1.30 -12.99
N LYS A 42 13.27 -0.18 -13.68
CA LYS A 42 12.76 0.05 -15.04
C LYS A 42 13.19 -1.05 -16.02
N THR A 43 14.44 -1.47 -15.93
CA THR A 43 14.99 -2.55 -16.77
C THR A 43 14.33 -3.88 -16.45
N LEU A 44 14.13 -4.18 -15.16
CA LEU A 44 13.48 -5.40 -14.69
C LEU A 44 12.00 -5.45 -15.09
N LEU A 45 11.25 -4.35 -14.99
CA LEU A 45 9.86 -4.28 -15.45
C LEU A 45 9.77 -4.60 -16.93
N SER A 46 10.61 -3.97 -17.75
CA SER A 46 10.68 -4.24 -19.19
C SER A 46 10.99 -5.71 -19.47
N HIS A 47 11.88 -6.32 -18.71
CA HIS A 47 12.24 -7.74 -18.85
C HIS A 47 11.09 -8.67 -18.44
N LEU A 48 10.43 -8.41 -17.30
CA LEU A 48 9.28 -9.18 -16.82
C LEU A 48 8.09 -9.10 -17.79
N GLN A 49 7.86 -7.95 -18.42
CA GLN A 49 6.86 -7.78 -19.48
C GLN A 49 7.19 -8.61 -20.72
N LYS A 50 8.44 -8.56 -21.21
CA LYS A 50 8.89 -9.37 -22.36
C LYS A 50 8.78 -10.88 -22.10
N GLN A 51 8.99 -11.30 -20.85
CA GLN A 51 8.79 -12.69 -20.43
C GLN A 51 7.32 -13.08 -20.25
N GLY A 52 6.39 -12.14 -20.42
CA GLY A 52 4.96 -12.37 -20.22
C GLY A 52 4.60 -12.68 -18.77
N ARG A 53 5.37 -12.19 -17.79
CA ARG A 53 5.09 -12.40 -16.35
C ARG A 53 4.22 -11.30 -15.75
N ILE A 54 4.31 -10.10 -16.31
CA ILE A 54 3.47 -8.96 -15.95
C ILE A 54 3.00 -8.25 -17.23
N PHE A 55 1.95 -7.44 -17.11
CA PHE A 55 1.54 -6.49 -18.13
C PHE A 55 1.25 -5.13 -17.48
N GLN A 56 1.22 -4.07 -18.30
CA GLN A 56 0.88 -2.72 -17.87
C GLN A 56 -0.43 -2.31 -18.56
N THR A 57 -1.33 -1.66 -17.82
CA THR A 57 -2.58 -1.10 -18.35
C THR A 57 -2.35 0.28 -18.95
N ASP A 58 -3.33 0.77 -19.71
CA ASP A 58 -3.32 2.14 -20.26
C ASP A 58 -3.32 3.22 -19.17
N THR A 59 -3.84 2.88 -17.98
CA THR A 59 -3.78 3.72 -16.78
C THR A 59 -2.41 3.72 -16.09
N GLY A 60 -1.44 2.96 -16.63
CA GLY A 60 -0.06 2.90 -16.15
C GLY A 60 0.19 1.91 -15.00
N GLY A 61 -0.83 1.17 -14.56
CA GLY A 61 -0.73 0.19 -13.47
C GLY A 61 -0.16 -1.16 -13.94
N TYR A 62 0.69 -1.78 -13.12
CA TYR A 62 1.30 -3.08 -13.41
C TYR A 62 0.55 -4.23 -12.74
N PHE A 63 0.33 -5.32 -13.47
CA PHE A 63 -0.41 -6.49 -13.01
C PHE A 63 0.34 -7.79 -13.36
N PRO A 64 0.20 -8.87 -12.58
CA PRO A 64 0.64 -10.20 -12.99
C PRO A 64 -0.11 -10.67 -14.24
N SER A 65 0.58 -11.37 -15.13
CA SER A 65 -0.06 -11.93 -16.32
C SER A 65 -1.16 -12.93 -15.99
N GLY A 66 -2.22 -12.93 -16.80
CA GLY A 66 -3.40 -13.78 -16.62
C GLY A 66 -4.40 -13.27 -15.59
N TRP A 67 -4.11 -12.16 -14.90
CA TRP A 67 -5.05 -11.53 -13.98
C TRP A 67 -5.96 -10.55 -14.72
N ALA A 68 -7.19 -10.41 -14.23
CA ALA A 68 -8.06 -9.33 -14.68
C ALA A 68 -7.47 -7.98 -14.26
N ALA A 69 -7.37 -7.04 -15.20
CA ALA A 69 -6.84 -5.70 -14.99
C ALA A 69 -7.82 -4.80 -14.19
N LYS A 70 -8.22 -5.23 -13.00
CA LYS A 70 -9.13 -4.49 -12.13
C LYS A 70 -8.34 -3.79 -11.05
N SER A 71 -8.11 -2.49 -11.22
CA SER A 71 -7.46 -1.66 -10.21
C SER A 71 -8.33 -1.53 -8.97
N ASP A 72 -7.77 -1.85 -7.80
CA ASP A 72 -8.32 -1.43 -6.53
C ASP A 72 -7.70 -0.08 -6.14
N ASN A 73 -8.41 1.01 -6.43
CA ASN A 73 -7.95 2.37 -6.09
C ASN A 73 -7.68 2.54 -4.60
N SER A 74 -8.41 1.83 -3.73
CA SER A 74 -8.17 1.90 -2.29
C SER A 74 -6.84 1.26 -1.90
N LEU A 75 -6.47 0.15 -2.55
CA LEU A 75 -5.16 -0.48 -2.35
C LEU A 75 -4.03 0.39 -2.90
N ILE A 76 -4.21 0.96 -4.10
CA ILE A 76 -3.23 1.85 -4.74
C ILE A 76 -2.98 3.07 -3.85
N ARG A 77 -4.04 3.68 -3.28
CA ARG A 77 -3.88 4.81 -2.35
C ARG A 77 -3.28 4.37 -1.00
N ALA A 78 -3.71 3.24 -0.45
CA ALA A 78 -3.11 2.71 0.78
C ALA A 78 -1.60 2.46 0.61
N ALA A 79 -1.15 2.00 -0.56
CA ALA A 79 0.26 1.78 -0.84
C ALA A 79 1.08 3.08 -0.77
N TRP A 80 0.53 4.24 -1.12
CA TRP A 80 1.22 5.52 -0.90
C TRP A 80 1.49 5.79 0.57
N VAL A 81 0.52 5.48 1.44
CA VAL A 81 0.70 5.59 2.89
C VAL A 81 1.80 4.64 3.37
N LEU A 82 1.84 3.39 2.87
CA LEU A 82 2.95 2.47 3.17
C LEU A 82 4.32 3.03 2.74
N LEU A 83 4.38 3.65 1.55
CA LEU A 83 5.61 4.14 0.96
C LEU A 83 6.25 5.28 1.75
N ASP A 84 5.47 6.11 2.45
CA ASP A 84 5.99 7.11 3.39
C ASP A 84 6.82 6.50 4.53
N PHE A 85 6.50 5.25 4.92
CA PHE A 85 7.19 4.54 5.99
C PHE A 85 8.24 3.55 5.47
N ILE A 86 8.41 3.40 4.15
CA ILE A 86 9.15 2.27 3.56
C ILE A 86 10.57 2.11 4.08
N GLY A 87 11.24 3.22 4.45
CA GLY A 87 12.60 3.19 5.02
C GLY A 87 12.68 2.57 6.43
N GLN A 88 11.55 2.43 7.13
CA GLN A 88 11.44 1.83 8.48
C GLN A 88 10.67 0.50 8.46
N VAL A 89 10.12 0.10 7.31
CA VAL A 89 9.29 -1.11 7.19
C VAL A 89 10.17 -2.36 7.24
N GLU A 90 9.87 -3.25 8.18
CA GLU A 90 10.53 -4.54 8.37
C GLU A 90 9.82 -5.67 7.59
N TYR A 91 8.50 -5.57 7.52
CA TYR A 91 7.63 -6.52 6.81
C TYR A 91 6.37 -5.80 6.36
N HIS A 92 5.81 -6.18 5.22
CA HIS A 92 4.51 -5.71 4.77
C HIS A 92 3.76 -6.78 3.99
N ALA A 93 2.44 -6.74 4.03
CA ALA A 93 1.57 -7.66 3.30
C ALA A 93 0.22 -7.01 2.98
N PRO A 94 -0.53 -7.53 2.00
CA PRO A 94 -1.95 -7.22 1.87
C PRO A 94 -2.72 -7.58 3.14
N GLY A 95 -3.76 -6.82 3.45
CA GLY A 95 -4.66 -7.06 4.58
C GLY A 95 -6.02 -7.57 4.12
N ASP A 96 -6.78 -8.12 5.07
CA ASP A 96 -8.17 -8.50 4.87
C ASP A 96 -9.11 -7.39 5.35
N PHE A 97 -10.30 -7.32 4.75
CA PHE A 97 -11.30 -6.30 5.06
C PHE A 97 -11.54 -6.19 6.58
N PRO A 98 -11.53 -4.96 7.15
CA PRO A 98 -11.47 -3.66 6.46
C PRO A 98 -10.05 -3.12 6.20
N VAL A 99 -9.01 -3.86 6.59
CA VAL A 99 -7.61 -3.49 6.38
C VAL A 99 -7.22 -3.72 4.92
N LYS A 100 -6.50 -2.77 4.31
CA LYS A 100 -5.99 -2.90 2.94
C LYS A 100 -4.59 -3.47 2.90
N LEU A 101 -3.76 -3.07 3.85
CA LEU A 101 -2.42 -3.58 4.01
C LEU A 101 -1.97 -3.48 5.46
N ILE A 102 -1.05 -4.35 5.83
CA ILE A 102 -0.39 -4.36 7.12
C ILE A 102 1.11 -4.16 6.91
N PHE A 103 1.77 -3.55 7.88
CA PHE A 103 3.23 -3.50 7.91
C PHE A 103 3.75 -3.45 9.34
N PHE A 104 4.96 -3.97 9.54
CA PHE A 104 5.71 -3.80 10.77
C PHE A 104 6.73 -2.69 10.57
N ALA A 105 6.80 -1.76 11.53
CA ALA A 105 7.83 -0.75 11.59
C ALA A 105 8.20 -0.48 13.05
N ASN A 106 9.50 -0.47 13.36
CA ASN A 106 10.03 -0.27 14.71
C ASN A 106 9.44 -1.25 15.74
N GLY A 107 9.23 -2.50 15.34
CA GLY A 107 8.62 -3.54 16.18
C GLY A 107 7.11 -3.39 16.46
N GLU A 108 6.42 -2.40 15.88
CA GLU A 108 4.97 -2.23 16.01
C GLU A 108 4.25 -2.68 14.73
N LEU A 109 3.08 -3.33 14.89
CA LEU A 109 2.17 -3.65 13.78
C LEU A 109 1.32 -2.42 13.44
N TYR A 110 1.34 -2.02 12.18
CA TYR A 110 0.47 -1.01 11.61
C TYR A 110 -0.51 -1.62 10.61
N GLU A 111 -1.72 -1.11 10.62
CA GLU A 111 -2.80 -1.47 9.71
C GLU A 111 -3.25 -0.22 8.95
N ILE A 112 -3.29 -0.27 7.62
CA ILE A 112 -3.84 0.82 6.82
C ILE A 112 -5.25 0.43 6.41
N VAL A 113 -6.22 1.17 6.94
CA VAL A 113 -7.64 0.95 6.70
C VAL A 113 -8.14 2.04 5.77
N TYR A 114 -8.79 1.64 4.68
CA TYR A 114 -9.45 2.60 3.80
C TYR A 114 -10.92 2.75 4.19
N ALA A 115 -11.32 3.97 4.54
CA ALA A 115 -12.69 4.34 4.82
C ALA A 115 -13.19 5.24 3.67
N ALA A 116 -13.90 4.63 2.73
CA ALA A 116 -14.55 5.41 1.67
C ALA A 116 -15.64 6.32 2.26
N SER A 117 -15.89 7.46 1.62
CA SER A 117 -16.93 8.38 2.09
C SER A 117 -18.30 7.67 2.14
N GLY A 118 -18.97 7.76 3.29
CA GLY A 118 -20.23 7.06 3.58
C GLY A 118 -20.06 5.62 4.11
N GLN A 119 -18.84 5.08 4.22
CA GLN A 119 -18.57 3.77 4.81
C GLN A 119 -18.09 3.84 6.27
N GLU A 120 -18.11 5.01 6.91
CA GLU A 120 -17.54 5.20 8.26
C GLU A 120 -18.22 4.30 9.28
N ALA A 121 -19.55 4.17 9.20
CA ALA A 121 -20.31 3.27 10.07
C ALA A 121 -19.93 1.80 9.89
N LEU A 122 -19.63 1.38 8.65
CA LEU A 122 -19.17 0.03 8.35
C LEU A 122 -17.79 -0.24 8.96
N ILE A 123 -16.85 0.71 8.81
CA ILE A 123 -15.50 0.62 9.39
C ILE A 123 -15.57 0.57 10.91
N ASN A 124 -16.36 1.45 11.54
CA ASN A 124 -16.55 1.47 12.99
C ASN A 124 -17.13 0.15 13.50
N HIS A 125 -18.07 -0.44 12.78
CA HIS A 125 -18.66 -1.72 13.15
C HIS A 125 -17.65 -2.87 13.02
N ALA A 126 -16.95 -2.95 11.88
CA ALA A 126 -15.98 -4.01 11.60
C ALA A 126 -14.81 -4.03 12.59
N LEU A 127 -14.39 -2.86 13.07
CA LEU A 127 -13.23 -2.71 13.97
C LEU A 127 -13.61 -2.55 15.45
N ARG A 128 -14.89 -2.55 15.79
CA ARG A 128 -15.38 -2.23 17.15
C ARG A 128 -14.70 -3.08 18.23
N ASP A 129 -14.64 -4.39 17.99
CA ASP A 129 -14.15 -5.37 18.95
C ASP A 129 -12.78 -5.94 18.57
N ASP A 130 -12.09 -5.30 17.62
CA ASP A 130 -10.81 -5.80 17.12
C ASP A 130 -9.69 -5.57 18.15
N ARG A 131 -9.17 -6.70 18.66
CA ARG A 131 -8.11 -6.78 19.68
C ARG A 131 -6.74 -7.08 19.07
N SER A 132 -6.54 -6.89 17.76
CA SER A 132 -5.25 -7.10 17.08
C SER A 132 -4.09 -6.36 17.76
N GLY A 133 -4.37 -5.29 18.50
CA GLY A 133 -3.37 -4.43 19.13
C GLY A 133 -2.58 -3.60 18.12
N GLY A 134 -2.94 -3.69 16.84
CA GLY A 134 -2.32 -2.93 15.75
C GLY A 134 -2.67 -1.45 15.80
N ARG A 135 -1.74 -0.63 15.32
CA ARG A 135 -1.89 0.81 15.17
C ARG A 135 -2.52 1.11 13.82
N ARG A 136 -3.68 1.75 13.82
CA ARG A 136 -4.48 1.95 12.61
C ARG A 136 -4.26 3.34 12.02
N ILE A 137 -3.78 3.38 10.80
CA ILE A 137 -3.76 4.58 9.97
C ILE A 137 -4.99 4.54 9.08
N ILE A 138 -5.93 5.46 9.31
CA ILE A 138 -7.19 5.50 8.57
C ILE A 138 -7.04 6.43 7.37
N LEU A 139 -7.03 5.85 6.17
CA LEU A 139 -7.09 6.57 4.91
C LEU A 139 -8.54 6.89 4.57
N VAL A 140 -8.88 8.17 4.50
CA VAL A 140 -10.21 8.67 4.14
C VAL A 140 -10.21 9.32 2.75
N ASP A 141 -11.39 9.41 2.13
CA ASP A 141 -11.55 10.21 0.92
C ASP A 141 -11.51 11.71 1.23
N ASN A 142 -12.26 12.14 2.23
CA ASN A 142 -12.36 13.53 2.65
C ASN A 142 -11.99 13.69 4.13
N PRO A 143 -11.24 14.74 4.50
CA PRO A 143 -10.93 15.01 5.90
C PRO A 143 -12.16 15.20 6.79
N GLU A 144 -13.30 15.61 6.21
CA GLU A 144 -14.56 15.78 6.94
C GLU A 144 -15.14 14.47 7.49
N ASP A 145 -14.81 13.34 6.87
CA ASP A 145 -15.30 12.01 7.25
C ASP A 145 -14.64 11.52 8.56
N ILE A 146 -13.47 12.06 8.90
CA ILE A 146 -12.70 11.73 10.12
C ILE A 146 -13.56 11.83 11.39
N ARG A 147 -14.45 12.84 11.47
CA ARG A 147 -15.30 13.07 12.65
C ARG A 147 -16.31 11.94 12.90
N ARG A 148 -16.61 11.13 11.88
CA ARG A 148 -17.57 10.02 11.93
C ARG A 148 -16.90 8.67 12.19
N ILE A 149 -15.56 8.63 12.18
CA ILE A 149 -14.80 7.40 12.41
C ILE A 149 -14.39 7.36 13.88
N ASP A 150 -14.80 6.28 14.53
CA ASP A 150 -14.55 6.00 15.93
C ASP A 150 -14.43 4.49 16.12
N CYS A 151 -13.20 4.02 16.13
CA CYS A 151 -12.84 2.63 16.39
C CYS A 151 -11.55 2.59 17.22
N PRO A 152 -11.27 1.48 17.92
CA PRO A 152 -10.05 1.34 18.71
C PRO A 152 -8.79 1.43 17.83
N GLY A 153 -7.62 1.58 18.45
CA GLY A 153 -6.32 1.43 17.78
C GLY A 153 -5.90 2.53 16.80
N ILE A 154 -6.71 3.58 16.59
CA ILE A 154 -6.38 4.66 15.66
C ILE A 154 -5.12 5.40 16.12
N SER A 155 -4.09 5.41 15.26
CA SER A 155 -2.86 6.18 15.44
C SER A 155 -2.81 7.46 14.61
N GLY A 156 -3.65 7.57 13.58
CA GLY A 156 -3.74 8.76 12.74
C GLY A 156 -4.73 8.59 11.58
N PHE A 157 -5.03 9.70 10.94
CA PHE A 157 -5.83 9.75 9.72
C PHE A 157 -4.98 10.32 8.59
N CYS A 158 -5.34 10.00 7.35
CA CYS A 158 -4.71 10.62 6.19
C CYS A 158 -5.64 10.69 4.99
N THR A 159 -5.30 11.56 4.05
CA THR A 159 -5.77 11.50 2.66
C THR A 159 -4.57 11.29 1.74
N VAL A 160 -4.83 10.76 0.55
CA VAL A 160 -3.84 10.65 -0.53
C VAL A 160 -4.41 11.37 -1.74
N ASP A 161 -3.65 12.33 -2.27
CA ASP A 161 -4.06 13.10 -3.45
C ASP A 161 -3.72 12.39 -4.78
N ALA A 162 -4.08 13.02 -5.89
CA ALA A 162 -3.88 12.46 -7.22
C ALA A 162 -2.39 12.31 -7.62
N ALA A 163 -1.49 13.07 -6.99
CA ALA A 163 -0.04 12.96 -7.19
C ALA A 163 0.60 11.88 -6.29
N GLY A 164 -0.19 11.26 -5.41
CA GLY A 164 0.29 10.27 -4.45
C GLY A 164 0.89 10.87 -3.18
N GLN A 165 0.72 12.19 -2.95
CA GLN A 165 1.17 12.80 -1.70
C GLN A 165 0.17 12.46 -0.58
N VAL A 166 0.71 11.99 0.54
CA VAL A 166 -0.06 11.70 1.75
C VAL A 166 -0.14 12.96 2.62
N HIS A 167 -1.33 13.27 3.12
CA HIS A 167 -1.61 14.36 4.04
C HIS A 167 -2.15 13.80 5.34
N TYR A 168 -1.43 13.95 6.44
CA TYR A 168 -1.80 13.36 7.74
C TYR A 168 -2.60 14.32 8.61
N PHE A 169 -3.55 13.76 9.36
CA PHE A 169 -4.42 14.46 10.29
C PHE A 169 -4.44 13.75 11.64
N LYS A 170 -4.62 14.53 12.70
CA LYS A 170 -4.94 14.02 14.04
C LYS A 170 -6.35 14.45 14.39
N LYS A 171 -7.14 13.55 14.98
CA LYS A 171 -8.43 13.91 15.58
C LYS A 171 -8.11 14.85 16.75
N THR A 172 -8.40 16.13 16.60
CA THR A 172 -8.35 17.07 17.73
C THR A 172 -9.39 16.58 18.74
N GLY A 173 -8.94 16.31 19.97
CA GLY A 173 -9.70 15.53 20.95
C GLY A 173 -11.11 16.04 21.18
N GLY A 174 -12.08 15.13 21.11
CA GLY A 174 -13.31 15.26 21.90
C GLY A 174 -12.95 14.96 23.35
N THR A 175 -13.31 15.86 24.24
CA THR A 175 -13.23 15.74 25.71
C THR A 175 -13.81 14.42 26.22
#